data_AF-W9XTH5-F1
#
_entry.id   AF-W9XTH5-F1
#
_cell.length_a   1.000
_cell.length_b   1.000
_cell.length_c   1.000
_cell.angle_alpha   90.00
_cell.angle_beta   90.00
_cell.angle_gamma   90.00
#
_symmetry.space_group_name_H-M   'P 1'
#
loop_
_entity.id
_entity.type
_entity.pdbx_description
1 polymer ?
#
loop_
_entity_poly.entity_id
_entity_poly.type
_entity_poly.pdbx_seq_one_letter_code
_entity_poly.pdbx_strand_id
1 'polypeptide(L)'
;MAKALGDCDTFADQGYSPREESVTPAETLGLSSSLQAVAAEDKRGPDIAQSNERPQSPASSITHSHTSRSETDGKAVRVLPKRTKKPANKPANTRADHASSDDEPLIDTTAQLALHSKKTARMQRRQEKKQSARKVHSEIQSFLDLPPELLTLVLSFLQPSDIYSLLRLNRSMRDYVLDNENAIAEDVMSRRYWVLRQCFPLPVTLDKVPDCARPALLSQQWQDRLRIHKNPYQHIKQIDPTTVCTCMSCVLAWNNLCIILDLAHWQPNLDSREPLPIIPRGRNPEWNVELLEKNAQIVMKAMYSPLAYGRILQVHLNVTTRTILRSERYRRKGDKTNTHTSTSVDTKDRTTSAQQQQQKPQKPRLYHLTDEEAAAGTDEFLERSGPPSYQPIYMRDNYYSVEAFVPSRKWDRDEQRWQYYSKWPRPHENDLAWLVARFTPTT
;
A
#
# COMPACT_ATOMS: atom_id res chain seq x y z
N MET A 1 -17.15 -38.51 -5.18
CA MET A 1 -18.05 -37.54 -4.52
C MET A 1 -17.22 -36.30 -4.18
N ALA A 2 -17.62 -35.16 -4.77
CA ALA A 2 -16.98 -33.84 -4.69
C ALA A 2 -17.06 -33.26 -3.25
N LYS A 3 -16.24 -32.30 -2.78
CA LYS A 3 -15.95 -30.96 -3.33
C LYS A 3 -14.75 -30.29 -2.59
N ALA A 4 -13.94 -29.58 -3.38
CA ALA A 4 -13.35 -28.26 -3.16
C ALA A 4 -12.53 -27.94 -1.89
N LEU A 5 -11.20 -27.89 -2.03
CA LEU A 5 -10.32 -27.00 -1.29
C LEU A 5 -9.60 -26.11 -2.31
N GLY A 6 -9.71 -24.80 -2.12
CA GLY A 6 -9.22 -23.76 -3.01
C GLY A 6 -7.71 -23.57 -2.90
N ASP A 7 -7.14 -23.26 -4.06
CA ASP A 7 -5.74 -22.99 -4.30
C ASP A 7 -5.17 -21.91 -3.38
N CYS A 8 -4.11 -22.26 -2.66
CA CYS A 8 -3.17 -21.30 -2.08
C CYS A 8 -2.09 -21.08 -3.12
N ASP A 9 -2.05 -19.89 -3.71
CA ASP A 9 -1.04 -19.48 -4.68
C ASP A 9 0.36 -19.72 -4.12
N THR A 10 0.97 -20.80 -4.61
CA THR A 10 2.33 -21.19 -4.33
C THR A 10 3.24 -20.28 -5.15
N PHE A 11 4.18 -19.59 -4.49
CA PHE A 11 5.30 -18.92 -5.12
C PHE A 11 6.17 -19.97 -5.84
N ALA A 12 5.80 -20.34 -7.07
CA ALA A 12 6.61 -21.16 -7.95
C ALA A 12 6.75 -20.40 -9.28
N ASP A 13 7.86 -19.66 -9.41
CA ASP A 13 8.37 -19.24 -10.70
C ASP A 13 9.51 -20.19 -11.05
N GLN A 14 9.26 -21.12 -11.97
CA GLN A 14 10.24 -22.07 -12.46
C GLN A 14 10.90 -21.52 -13.73
N GLY A 15 12.23 -21.48 -13.70
CA GLY A 15 13.07 -21.97 -14.80
C GLY A 15 13.36 -21.02 -15.95
N TYR A 16 14.47 -20.28 -15.82
CA TYR A 16 15.31 -19.95 -16.98
C TYR A 16 16.69 -20.55 -16.74
N SER A 17 17.01 -21.62 -17.49
CA SER A 17 18.30 -22.31 -17.48
C SER A 17 19.10 -21.86 -18.70
N PRO A 18 20.33 -21.34 -18.55
CA PRO A 18 21.26 -21.21 -19.64
C PRO A 18 21.99 -22.54 -19.87
N ARG A 19 22.05 -22.95 -21.14
CA ARG A 19 22.79 -24.10 -21.67
C ARG A 19 24.21 -24.19 -21.12
N GLU A 20 24.56 -25.40 -20.67
CA GLU A 20 25.94 -25.86 -20.49
C GLU A 20 26.63 -26.01 -21.85
N GLU A 21 27.82 -25.42 -21.99
CA GLU A 21 28.84 -25.87 -22.93
C GLU A 21 29.98 -26.52 -22.13
N SER A 22 30.23 -27.78 -22.49
CA SER A 22 31.20 -28.70 -21.92
C SER A 22 32.62 -28.39 -22.38
N VAL A 23 33.56 -28.25 -21.43
CA VAL A 23 34.99 -28.55 -21.66
C VAL A 23 35.56 -29.23 -20.41
N THR A 24 36.11 -30.43 -20.61
CA THR A 24 36.76 -31.33 -19.63
C THR A 24 38.25 -30.99 -19.43
N PRO A 25 38.92 -31.59 -18.41
CA PRO A 25 39.94 -30.91 -17.61
C PRO A 25 41.39 -31.32 -17.92
N ALA A 26 42.34 -30.49 -17.47
CA ALA A 26 43.75 -30.84 -17.32
C ALA A 26 44.21 -30.58 -15.87
N GLU A 27 44.23 -31.66 -15.12
CA GLU A 27 45.25 -32.15 -14.19
C GLU A 27 46.47 -31.27 -13.79
N THR A 28 46.69 -31.22 -12.46
CA THR A 28 47.95 -31.44 -11.69
C THR A 28 48.67 -30.27 -11.00
N LEU A 29 49.07 -30.58 -9.74
CA LEU A 29 50.08 -30.00 -8.83
C LEU A 29 49.59 -28.77 -8.04
N GLY A 30 49.36 -28.83 -6.71
CA GLY A 30 50.06 -29.54 -5.66
C GLY A 30 51.09 -28.59 -5.04
N LEU A 31 50.83 -28.11 -3.81
CA LEU A 31 51.86 -27.85 -2.78
C LEU A 31 51.22 -27.42 -1.45
N SER A 32 51.82 -27.97 -0.41
CA SER A 32 51.51 -27.95 1.03
C SER A 32 52.19 -26.77 1.74
N SER A 33 51.62 -26.30 2.86
CA SER A 33 52.29 -25.90 4.12
C SER A 33 51.30 -25.03 4.93
N SER A 34 50.65 -25.49 6.00
CA SER A 34 51.15 -25.57 7.38
C SER A 34 51.93 -24.33 7.85
N LEU A 35 51.38 -23.58 8.81
CA LEU A 35 52.04 -23.29 10.10
C LEU A 35 51.13 -22.47 11.04
N GLN A 36 51.06 -22.95 12.28
CA GLN A 36 50.48 -22.30 13.46
C GLN A 36 51.52 -21.37 14.14
N ALA A 37 51.04 -20.31 14.79
CA ALA A 37 51.61 -19.64 15.98
C ALA A 37 50.59 -18.54 16.39
N VAL A 38 49.84 -18.55 17.49
CA VAL A 38 50.11 -18.53 18.94
C VAL A 38 51.09 -17.44 19.43
N ALA A 39 50.54 -16.35 19.96
CA ALA A 39 51.05 -15.48 21.05
C ALA A 39 49.93 -14.44 21.33
N ALA A 40 49.21 -14.39 22.46
CA ALA A 40 49.60 -14.18 23.87
C ALA A 40 50.07 -12.74 24.20
N GLU A 41 49.28 -12.07 25.05
CA GLU A 41 49.70 -11.09 26.08
C GLU A 41 50.25 -9.72 25.61
N ASP A 42 50.10 -8.57 26.28
CA ASP A 42 49.53 -8.13 27.56
C ASP A 42 49.61 -6.57 27.61
N LYS A 43 48.72 -5.96 28.41
CA LYS A 43 48.84 -4.69 29.17
C LYS A 43 49.08 -3.30 28.52
N ARG A 44 48.22 -2.39 29.02
CA ARG A 44 48.45 -1.04 29.60
C ARG A 44 48.19 0.20 28.74
N GLY A 45 47.23 1.01 29.23
CA GLY A 45 47.13 2.46 29.01
C GLY A 45 45.91 3.06 29.75
N PRO A 46 46.00 4.22 30.45
CA PRO A 46 45.18 4.52 31.64
C PRO A 46 44.01 5.52 31.42
N ASP A 47 43.15 5.59 32.45
CA ASP A 47 42.17 6.65 32.75
C ASP A 47 42.80 8.04 32.84
N ILE A 48 42.20 9.08 32.22
CA ILE A 48 42.12 10.47 32.75
C ILE A 48 40.80 11.14 32.31
N ALA A 49 40.29 11.94 33.25
CA ALA A 49 39.00 12.58 33.41
C ALA A 49 38.56 13.69 32.41
N GLN A 50 37.23 13.84 32.37
CA GLN A 50 36.41 15.06 32.42
C GLN A 50 36.98 16.40 31.90
N SER A 51 36.24 17.03 30.99
CA SER A 51 35.81 18.44 31.15
C SER A 51 34.60 18.75 30.29
N ASN A 52 33.56 19.28 30.95
CA ASN A 52 32.50 20.08 30.37
C ASN A 52 33.11 21.37 29.82
N GLU A 53 32.58 21.90 28.70
CA GLU A 53 32.06 23.28 28.68
C GLU A 53 31.36 23.60 27.34
N ARG A 54 30.23 24.28 27.49
CA ARG A 54 29.40 24.93 26.47
C ARG A 54 29.56 26.43 26.70
N PRO A 55 29.66 27.26 25.66
CA PRO A 55 28.65 28.30 25.50
C PRO A 55 28.33 28.60 24.02
N GLN A 56 27.04 28.67 23.67
CA GLN A 56 26.27 29.89 23.39
C GLN A 56 26.57 30.56 22.04
N SER A 57 25.49 30.65 21.27
CA SER A 57 25.28 31.46 20.08
C SER A 57 25.55 32.95 20.33
N PRO A 58 25.62 33.74 19.25
CA PRO A 58 24.55 34.73 19.11
C PRO A 58 23.97 34.83 17.70
N ALA A 59 22.74 35.32 17.70
CA ALA A 59 21.92 35.67 16.56
C ALA A 59 22.42 36.90 15.80
N SER A 60 22.01 37.00 14.54
CA SER A 60 21.79 38.30 13.90
C SER A 60 20.73 38.17 12.81
N SER A 61 19.61 38.84 13.09
CA SER A 61 18.48 39.15 12.21
C SER A 61 18.74 40.45 11.46
N ILE A 62 18.43 40.52 10.15
CA ILE A 62 18.12 41.74 9.37
C ILE A 62 17.17 41.27 8.25
N THR A 63 15.84 41.44 8.27
CA THR A 63 14.94 42.59 8.04
C THR A 63 15.00 43.34 6.68
N HIS A 64 13.81 43.37 6.05
CA HIS A 64 13.21 44.34 5.11
C HIS A 64 13.59 44.37 3.62
N SER A 65 12.57 44.10 2.77
CA SER A 65 11.94 45.06 1.82
C SER A 65 10.93 44.32 0.92
N HIS A 66 9.62 44.44 1.11
CA HIS A 66 8.72 45.41 0.43
C HIS A 66 9.05 45.71 -1.05
N THR A 67 8.23 45.18 -1.96
CA THR A 67 7.72 45.94 -3.10
C THR A 67 6.37 45.38 -3.53
N SER A 68 5.43 46.30 -3.71
CA SER A 68 4.08 46.09 -4.23
C SER A 68 3.90 47.02 -5.43
N ARG A 69 2.90 46.68 -6.27
CA ARG A 69 2.15 47.49 -7.25
C ARG A 69 2.48 47.46 -8.76
N SER A 70 1.35 47.30 -9.47
CA SER A 70 0.85 47.91 -10.71
C SER A 70 0.86 46.96 -11.92
N GLU A 71 -0.28 46.46 -12.42
CA GLU A 71 -1.40 47.13 -13.14
C GLU A 71 -0.95 48.02 -14.31
N THR A 72 -1.25 47.58 -15.55
CA THR A 72 -2.17 48.27 -16.49
C THR A 72 -2.25 47.56 -17.86
N ASP A 73 -3.47 47.54 -18.40
CA ASP A 73 -3.91 47.57 -19.82
C ASP A 73 -3.34 46.58 -20.86
N GLY A 74 -4.11 46.02 -21.80
CA GLY A 74 -5.51 46.22 -22.17
C GLY A 74 -5.79 45.64 -23.58
N LYS A 75 -7.06 45.29 -23.85
CA LYS A 75 -7.72 45.01 -25.15
C LYS A 75 -7.21 43.78 -25.95
N ALA A 76 -8.04 43.00 -26.66
CA ALA A 76 -9.28 43.36 -27.35
C ALA A 76 -10.29 42.19 -27.44
N VAL A 77 -11.55 42.61 -27.37
CA VAL A 77 -12.80 41.90 -27.60
C VAL A 77 -12.97 41.50 -29.07
N ARG A 78 -13.50 40.30 -29.33
CA ARG A 78 -14.33 40.01 -30.52
C ARG A 78 -15.50 39.11 -30.17
N VAL A 79 -16.62 39.75 -29.85
CA VAL A 79 -17.98 39.19 -29.86
C VAL A 79 -18.67 39.72 -31.12
N LEU A 80 -19.42 38.88 -31.84
CA LEU A 80 -20.59 39.18 -32.70
C LEU A 80 -20.98 37.89 -33.48
N PRO A 81 -22.23 37.71 -33.98
CA PRO A 81 -23.52 37.89 -33.30
C PRO A 81 -24.50 36.73 -33.51
N LYS A 82 -25.46 36.62 -32.57
CA LYS A 82 -26.74 35.91 -32.74
C LYS A 82 -27.56 36.54 -33.87
N ARG A 83 -28.10 35.70 -34.76
CA ARG A 83 -28.99 36.11 -35.85
C ARG A 83 -30.43 35.72 -35.52
N THR A 84 -31.20 36.68 -35.03
CA THR A 84 -32.66 36.64 -34.96
C THR A 84 -33.25 37.03 -36.32
N LYS A 85 -34.30 36.32 -36.78
CA LYS A 85 -35.11 36.72 -37.93
C LYS A 85 -36.55 36.96 -37.47
N LYS A 86 -37.05 38.13 -37.87
CA LYS A 86 -38.37 38.73 -37.62
C LYS A 86 -39.51 38.03 -38.42
N PRO A 87 -40.78 38.34 -38.09
CA PRO A 87 -41.98 37.66 -38.57
C PRO A 87 -42.57 38.31 -39.83
N ALA A 88 -43.51 37.60 -40.50
CA ALA A 88 -44.36 38.18 -41.53
C ALA A 88 -45.78 37.58 -41.51
N ASN A 89 -46.74 38.51 -41.40
CA ASN A 89 -48.09 38.58 -41.96
C ASN A 89 -49.16 37.49 -41.76
N LYS A 90 -50.26 37.96 -41.15
CA LYS A 90 -51.65 37.48 -41.26
C LYS A 90 -52.18 37.61 -42.71
N PRO A 91 -53.30 36.95 -43.05
CA PRO A 91 -54.55 37.73 -43.07
C PRO A 91 -55.70 37.09 -42.29
N ALA A 92 -56.69 37.94 -42.02
CA ALA A 92 -57.89 37.68 -41.24
C ALA A 92 -58.91 36.77 -41.95
N ASN A 93 -59.65 35.97 -41.18
CA ASN A 93 -61.10 35.94 -41.37
C ASN A 93 -61.82 35.59 -40.06
N THR A 94 -62.79 36.45 -39.75
CA THR A 94 -63.81 36.41 -38.70
C THR A 94 -64.78 35.25 -38.90
N ARG A 95 -65.12 34.54 -37.82
CA ARG A 95 -66.50 34.43 -37.32
C ARG A 95 -66.53 33.76 -35.96
N ALA A 96 -67.21 34.43 -35.04
CA ALA A 96 -67.64 33.89 -33.77
C ALA A 96 -68.74 32.85 -34.01
N ASP A 97 -68.72 31.77 -33.24
CA ASP A 97 -69.95 31.16 -32.74
C ASP A 97 -69.68 30.59 -31.35
N HIS A 98 -70.44 31.14 -30.39
CA HIS A 98 -70.63 30.60 -29.05
C HIS A 98 -71.58 29.41 -29.19
N ALA A 99 -71.10 28.21 -28.87
CA ALA A 99 -71.98 27.13 -28.42
C ALA A 99 -71.25 26.33 -27.36
N SER A 100 -71.71 26.49 -26.13
CA SER A 100 -71.47 25.60 -25.00
C SER A 100 -71.79 24.16 -25.42
N SER A 101 -70.78 23.30 -25.48
CA SER A 101 -70.94 21.84 -25.46
C SER A 101 -69.98 21.29 -24.41
N ASP A 102 -70.59 20.59 -23.47
CA ASP A 102 -70.02 19.96 -22.30
C ASP A 102 -69.34 18.65 -22.72
N ASP A 103 -68.24 18.74 -23.48
CA ASP A 103 -67.53 17.56 -24.00
C ASP A 103 -66.25 17.29 -23.18
N GLU A 104 -66.40 16.32 -22.28
CA GLU A 104 -65.34 15.55 -21.62
C GLU A 104 -64.16 15.28 -22.58
N PRO A 105 -62.89 15.41 -22.13
CA PRO A 105 -61.75 15.19 -23.01
C PRO A 105 -61.75 13.74 -23.51
N LEU A 106 -62.09 13.54 -24.78
CA LEU A 106 -62.10 12.24 -25.43
C LEU A 106 -60.66 11.67 -25.43
N ILE A 107 -60.38 10.82 -24.45
CA ILE A 107 -59.13 10.08 -24.37
C ILE A 107 -59.17 9.06 -25.50
N ASP A 108 -58.38 9.32 -26.54
CA ASP A 108 -58.18 8.40 -27.67
C ASP A 108 -57.53 7.11 -27.15
N THR A 109 -58.36 6.12 -26.83
CA THR A 109 -58.00 4.77 -26.40
C THR A 109 -57.73 3.86 -27.60
N THR A 110 -57.69 4.39 -28.82
CA THR A 110 -57.35 3.59 -29.99
C THR A 110 -55.87 3.24 -29.95
N ALA A 111 -55.56 1.95 -29.86
CA ALA A 111 -54.21 1.44 -30.05
C ALA A 111 -53.70 1.96 -31.41
N GLN A 112 -52.52 2.61 -31.42
CA GLN A 112 -51.92 3.18 -32.62
C GLN A 112 -52.01 2.18 -33.79
N LEU A 113 -52.89 2.48 -34.76
CA LEU A 113 -53.03 1.71 -35.97
C LEU A 113 -51.67 1.66 -36.68
N ALA A 114 -51.12 0.46 -36.84
CA ALA A 114 -49.88 0.24 -37.59
C ALA A 114 -50.11 0.66 -39.05
N LEU A 115 -49.75 1.90 -39.37
CA LEU A 115 -49.84 2.43 -40.72
C LEU A 115 -48.82 1.74 -41.62
N HIS A 116 -49.22 0.65 -42.26
CA HIS A 116 -48.45 -0.12 -43.25
C HIS A 116 -48.41 0.54 -44.64
N SER A 117 -48.39 1.87 -44.71
CA SER A 117 -48.27 2.54 -46.01
C SER A 117 -46.83 2.48 -46.55
N LYS A 118 -46.66 2.36 -47.86
CA LYS A 118 -45.32 2.46 -48.50
C LYS A 118 -44.59 3.76 -48.15
N LYS A 119 -45.33 4.83 -47.83
CA LYS A 119 -44.79 6.15 -47.47
C LYS A 119 -44.25 6.18 -46.04
N THR A 120 -44.95 5.56 -45.09
CA THR A 120 -44.51 5.42 -43.68
C THR A 120 -43.32 4.48 -43.56
N ALA A 121 -43.31 3.36 -44.31
CA ALA A 121 -42.14 2.47 -44.38
C ALA A 121 -40.89 3.16 -44.95
N ARG A 122 -41.04 4.05 -45.96
CA ARG A 122 -39.93 4.85 -46.48
C ARG A 122 -39.43 5.88 -45.47
N MET A 123 -40.33 6.49 -44.69
CA MET A 123 -39.96 7.44 -43.64
C MET A 123 -39.24 6.76 -42.48
N GLN A 124 -39.72 5.60 -42.03
CA GLN A 124 -39.08 4.76 -41.01
C GLN A 124 -37.69 4.30 -41.46
N ARG A 125 -37.55 3.72 -42.66
CA ARG A 125 -36.22 3.36 -43.21
C ARG A 125 -35.26 4.55 -43.32
N ARG A 126 -35.77 5.76 -43.59
CA ARG A 126 -34.96 6.98 -43.64
C ARG A 126 -34.57 7.47 -42.24
N GLN A 127 -35.44 7.30 -41.25
CA GLN A 127 -35.13 7.57 -39.83
C GLN A 127 -34.14 6.54 -39.28
N GLU A 128 -34.33 5.26 -39.55
CA GLU A 128 -33.40 4.18 -39.20
C GLU A 128 -32.03 4.41 -39.82
N LYS A 129 -31.94 4.78 -41.11
CA LYS A 129 -30.66 5.16 -41.75
C LYS A 129 -30.01 6.40 -41.12
N LYS A 130 -30.81 7.39 -40.70
CA LYS A 130 -30.30 8.57 -39.99
C LYS A 130 -29.86 8.24 -38.57
N GLN A 131 -30.54 7.32 -37.89
CA GLN A 131 -30.18 6.84 -36.56
C GLN A 131 -28.95 5.93 -36.63
N SER A 132 -28.82 5.07 -37.63
CA SER A 132 -27.64 4.23 -37.85
C SER A 132 -26.43 5.07 -38.27
N ALA A 133 -26.60 6.10 -39.11
CA ALA A 133 -25.52 7.03 -39.46
C ALA A 133 -25.12 7.97 -38.31
N ARG A 134 -25.96 8.08 -37.27
CA ARG A 134 -25.66 8.81 -36.03
C ARG A 134 -25.08 7.91 -34.93
N LYS A 135 -25.04 6.59 -35.13
CA LYS A 135 -24.32 5.72 -34.20
C LYS A 135 -22.83 6.02 -34.38
N VAL A 136 -22.25 6.67 -33.38
CA VAL A 136 -20.81 6.83 -33.25
C VAL A 136 -20.24 5.42 -33.18
N HIS A 137 -19.65 4.96 -34.28
CA HIS A 137 -18.89 3.72 -34.27
C HIS A 137 -17.62 4.00 -33.47
N SER A 138 -17.52 3.45 -32.26
CA SER A 138 -16.24 3.43 -31.56
C SER A 138 -15.31 2.49 -32.33
N GLU A 139 -14.18 3.00 -32.81
CA GLU A 139 -13.15 2.22 -33.50
C GLU A 139 -12.38 1.26 -32.56
N ILE A 140 -12.68 1.28 -31.26
CA ILE A 140 -12.08 0.45 -30.22
C ILE A 140 -12.51 -1.00 -30.42
N GLN A 141 -11.59 -1.88 -30.80
CA GLN A 141 -11.81 -3.32 -30.96
C GLN A 141 -11.27 -4.12 -29.77
N SER A 142 -10.21 -3.61 -29.14
CA SER A 142 -9.54 -4.22 -28.00
C SER A 142 -9.47 -3.27 -26.81
N PHE A 143 -9.29 -3.83 -25.61
CA PHE A 143 -9.05 -3.03 -24.40
C PHE A 143 -7.83 -2.10 -24.56
N LEU A 144 -6.77 -2.57 -25.23
CA LEU A 144 -5.54 -1.79 -25.46
C LEU A 144 -5.70 -0.67 -26.51
N ASP A 145 -6.83 -0.61 -27.21
CA ASP A 145 -7.13 0.48 -28.14
C ASP A 145 -7.69 1.72 -27.42
N LEU A 146 -7.92 1.60 -26.11
CA LEU A 146 -8.30 2.73 -25.26
C LEU A 146 -7.13 3.73 -25.13
N PRO A 147 -7.43 5.04 -25.00
CA PRO A 147 -6.43 6.04 -24.65
C PRO A 147 -5.62 5.61 -23.41
N PRO A 148 -4.28 5.84 -23.39
CA PRO A 148 -3.42 5.43 -22.29
C PRO A 148 -3.87 5.94 -20.91
N GLU A 149 -4.51 7.09 -20.83
CA GLU A 149 -5.04 7.67 -19.60
C GLU A 149 -6.20 6.83 -19.04
N LEU A 150 -7.07 6.32 -19.91
CA LEU A 150 -8.17 5.45 -19.52
C LEU A 150 -7.67 4.07 -19.12
N LEU A 151 -6.67 3.54 -19.83
CA LEU A 151 -6.01 2.28 -19.46
C LEU A 151 -5.38 2.39 -18.06
N THR A 152 -4.56 3.40 -17.82
CA THR A 152 -3.92 3.65 -16.52
C THR A 152 -4.97 3.82 -15.42
N LEU A 153 -6.03 4.59 -15.69
CA LEU A 153 -7.13 4.76 -14.74
C LEU A 153 -7.82 3.45 -14.40
N VAL A 154 -8.16 2.61 -15.39
CA VAL A 154 -8.78 1.30 -15.15
C VAL A 154 -7.85 0.41 -14.33
N LEU A 155 -6.56 0.35 -14.68
CA LEU A 155 -5.56 -0.43 -13.96
C LEU A 155 -5.37 0.07 -12.52
N SER A 156 -5.58 1.37 -12.25
CA SER A 156 -5.47 1.93 -10.89
C SER A 156 -6.52 1.42 -9.90
N PHE A 157 -7.63 0.84 -10.39
CA PHE A 157 -8.66 0.23 -9.54
C PHE A 157 -8.33 -1.23 -9.16
N LEU A 158 -7.34 -1.84 -9.80
CA LEU A 158 -6.96 -3.22 -9.56
C LEU A 158 -6.04 -3.36 -8.34
N GLN A 159 -6.01 -4.55 -7.75
CA GLN A 159 -5.00 -4.87 -6.75
C GLN A 159 -3.66 -5.20 -7.44
N PRO A 160 -2.51 -5.00 -6.78
CA PRO A 160 -1.21 -5.39 -7.34
C PRO A 160 -1.16 -6.86 -7.78
N SER A 161 -1.80 -7.79 -7.07
CA SER A 161 -1.95 -9.21 -7.51
C SER A 161 -2.61 -9.35 -8.87
N ASP A 162 -3.65 -8.55 -9.11
CA ASP A 162 -4.44 -8.65 -10.33
C ASP A 162 -3.62 -8.10 -11.49
N ILE A 163 -2.86 -7.01 -11.26
CA ILE A 163 -1.91 -6.47 -12.23
C ILE A 163 -0.83 -7.51 -12.57
N TYR A 164 -0.27 -8.22 -11.59
CA TYR A 164 0.65 -9.34 -11.86
C TYR A 164 -0.01 -10.47 -12.66
N SER A 165 -1.30 -10.69 -12.48
CA SER A 165 -2.06 -11.65 -13.27
C SER A 165 -2.24 -11.15 -14.71
N LEU A 166 -2.45 -9.84 -14.91
CA LEU A 166 -2.52 -9.20 -16.24
C LEU A 166 -1.20 -9.30 -17.01
N LEU A 167 -0.05 -9.20 -16.33
CA LEU A 167 1.27 -9.40 -16.94
C LEU A 167 1.45 -10.77 -17.61
N ARG A 168 0.61 -11.76 -17.24
CA ARG A 168 0.63 -13.12 -17.79
C ARG A 168 -0.37 -13.34 -18.94
N LEU A 169 -1.24 -12.37 -19.23
CA LEU A 169 -2.30 -12.53 -20.24
C LEU A 169 -1.75 -12.57 -21.66
N ASN A 170 -0.99 -11.54 -22.05
CA ASN A 170 -0.36 -11.45 -23.37
C ASN A 170 0.82 -10.46 -23.34
N ARG A 171 1.64 -10.47 -24.41
CA ARG A 171 2.83 -9.61 -24.51
C ARG A 171 2.49 -8.12 -24.52
N SER A 172 1.49 -7.70 -25.29
CA SER A 172 1.11 -6.28 -25.40
C SER A 172 0.66 -5.68 -24.06
N MET A 173 -0.12 -6.42 -23.26
CA MET A 173 -0.51 -6.03 -21.91
C MET A 173 0.70 -5.99 -20.97
N ARG A 174 1.59 -6.98 -21.07
CA ARG A 174 2.82 -7.02 -20.28
C ARG A 174 3.69 -5.80 -20.57
N ASP A 175 3.95 -5.52 -21.84
CA ASP A 175 4.78 -4.40 -22.27
C ASP A 175 4.16 -3.07 -21.82
N TYR A 176 2.85 -2.88 -22.04
CA TYR A 176 2.14 -1.68 -21.58
C TYR A 176 2.25 -1.46 -20.06
N VAL A 177 2.03 -2.51 -19.25
CA VAL A 177 2.10 -2.39 -17.79
C VAL A 177 3.53 -2.12 -17.32
N LEU A 178 4.54 -2.75 -17.92
CA LEU A 178 5.94 -2.54 -17.54
C LEU A 178 6.43 -1.15 -17.94
N ASP A 179 6.05 -0.67 -19.12
CA ASP A 179 6.42 0.68 -19.60
C ASP A 179 5.78 1.78 -18.73
N ASN A 180 4.61 1.52 -18.15
CA ASN A 180 3.85 2.46 -17.32
C ASN A 180 3.84 2.07 -15.83
N GLU A 181 4.76 1.22 -15.38
CA GLU A 181 4.73 0.60 -14.05
C GLU A 181 4.64 1.64 -12.93
N ASN A 182 5.46 2.70 -13.03
CA ASN A 182 5.52 3.77 -12.04
C ASN A 182 4.16 4.46 -11.88
N ALA A 183 3.53 4.88 -12.99
CA ALA A 183 2.26 5.61 -12.95
C ALA A 183 1.13 4.72 -12.41
N ILE A 184 1.03 3.48 -12.90
CA ILE A 184 0.03 2.52 -12.46
C ILE A 184 0.19 2.24 -10.96
N ALA A 185 1.40 1.91 -10.50
CA ALA A 185 1.65 1.57 -9.10
C ALA A 185 1.39 2.77 -8.17
N GLU A 186 1.82 3.98 -8.56
CA GLU A 186 1.56 5.20 -7.79
C GLU A 186 0.06 5.47 -7.63
N ASP A 187 -0.73 5.32 -8.69
CA ASP A 187 -2.18 5.50 -8.62
C ASP A 187 -2.85 4.41 -7.76
N VAL A 188 -2.45 3.15 -7.90
CA VAL A 188 -2.95 2.05 -7.06
C VAL A 188 -2.64 2.30 -5.58
N MET A 189 -1.39 2.65 -5.25
CA MET A 189 -0.96 2.90 -3.88
C MET A 189 -1.65 4.12 -3.28
N SER A 190 -1.83 5.19 -4.06
CA SER A 190 -2.50 6.41 -3.59
C SER A 190 -3.99 6.20 -3.36
N ARG A 191 -4.63 5.29 -4.12
CA ARG A 191 -6.05 4.95 -3.93
C ARG A 191 -6.30 3.94 -2.82
N ARG A 192 -5.44 2.91 -2.69
CA ARG A 192 -5.74 1.73 -1.86
C ARG A 192 -4.87 1.59 -0.61
N TYR A 193 -3.68 2.18 -0.60
CA TYR A 193 -2.63 1.93 0.41
C TYR A 193 -2.00 3.23 0.91
N TRP A 194 -2.77 4.32 0.97
CA TRP A 194 -2.23 5.65 1.17
C TRP A 194 -1.67 5.84 2.59
N VAL A 195 -2.28 5.18 3.58
CA VAL A 195 -1.81 5.18 4.98
C VAL A 195 -0.57 4.30 5.11
N LEU A 196 -0.64 3.07 4.60
CA LEU A 196 0.45 2.10 4.70
C LEU A 196 1.71 2.60 3.99
N ARG A 197 1.57 3.24 2.83
CA ARG A 197 2.68 3.86 2.10
C ARG A 197 3.47 4.85 2.94
N GLN A 198 2.81 5.63 3.80
CA GLN A 198 3.49 6.57 4.69
C GLN A 198 4.19 5.89 5.87
N CYS A 199 3.70 4.72 6.28
CA CYS A 199 4.21 4.00 7.44
C CYS A 199 5.44 3.15 7.11
N PHE A 200 5.56 2.72 5.85
CA PHE A 200 6.56 1.77 5.38
C PHE A 200 7.38 2.35 4.21
N PRO A 201 8.24 3.36 4.45
CA PRO A 201 9.12 3.86 3.40
C PRO A 201 10.06 2.76 2.88
N LEU A 202 10.47 2.88 1.62
CA LEU A 202 11.48 2.00 1.04
C LEU A 202 12.89 2.43 1.49
N PRO A 203 13.80 1.48 1.78
CA PRO A 203 15.22 1.80 1.94
C PRO A 203 15.80 2.32 0.62
N VAL A 204 16.85 3.14 0.72
CA VAL A 204 17.55 3.69 -0.45
C VAL A 204 18.68 2.75 -0.85
N THR A 205 18.83 2.51 -2.15
CA THR A 205 19.95 1.76 -2.72
C THR A 205 21.25 2.56 -2.59
N LEU A 206 22.40 1.90 -2.40
CA LEU A 206 23.66 2.60 -2.13
C LEU A 206 24.11 3.49 -3.31
N ASP A 207 23.79 3.09 -4.54
CA ASP A 207 24.04 3.85 -5.78
C ASP A 207 23.32 5.20 -5.85
N LYS A 208 22.22 5.37 -5.11
CA LYS A 208 21.47 6.63 -5.00
C LYS A 208 21.94 7.52 -3.85
N VAL A 209 22.83 7.04 -2.99
CA VAL A 209 23.38 7.80 -1.87
C VAL A 209 24.44 8.79 -2.37
N PRO A 210 24.46 10.05 -1.87
CA PRO A 210 25.51 11.02 -2.21
C PRO A 210 26.92 10.50 -1.92
N ASP A 211 27.86 10.76 -2.81
CA ASP A 211 29.23 10.23 -2.73
C ASP A 211 29.95 10.65 -1.44
N CYS A 212 29.65 11.84 -0.89
CA CYS A 212 30.23 12.31 0.37
C CYS A 212 29.86 11.43 1.57
N ALA A 213 28.73 10.73 1.53
CA ALA A 213 28.25 9.89 2.64
C ALA A 213 28.64 8.42 2.49
N ARG A 214 29.02 7.96 1.29
CA ARG A 214 29.37 6.54 1.05
C ARG A 214 30.58 6.07 1.88
N PRO A 215 31.69 6.82 2.03
CA PRO A 215 32.81 6.39 2.86
C PRO A 215 32.42 6.19 4.33
N ALA A 216 31.58 7.08 4.86
CA ALA A 216 31.10 6.99 6.24
C ALA A 216 30.21 5.75 6.44
N LEU A 217 29.32 5.46 5.49
CA LEU A 217 28.47 4.26 5.51
C LEU A 217 29.26 2.95 5.38
N LEU A 218 30.30 2.92 4.56
CA LEU A 218 31.14 1.73 4.39
C LEU A 218 32.22 1.59 5.45
N SER A 219 32.38 2.59 6.33
CA SER A 219 33.38 2.54 7.39
C SER A 219 33.12 1.39 8.37
N GLN A 220 34.19 0.71 8.78
CA GLN A 220 34.09 -0.38 9.76
C GLN A 220 33.50 0.11 11.09
N GLN A 221 33.81 1.35 11.49
CA GLN A 221 33.25 1.96 12.69
C GLN A 221 31.73 2.04 12.67
N TRP A 222 31.13 2.41 11.53
CA TRP A 222 29.69 2.42 11.37
C TRP A 222 29.11 1.01 11.31
N GLN A 223 29.73 0.10 10.55
CA GLN A 223 29.26 -1.28 10.43
C GLN A 223 29.26 -2.01 11.78
N ASP A 224 30.26 -1.75 12.64
CA ASP A 224 30.30 -2.31 13.99
C ASP A 224 29.24 -1.67 14.90
N ARG A 225 28.90 -0.39 14.70
CA ARG A 225 27.77 0.26 15.39
C ARG A 225 26.41 -0.31 14.98
N LEU A 226 26.26 -0.90 13.79
CA LEU A 226 25.00 -1.57 13.44
C LEU A 226 24.85 -2.93 14.12
N ARG A 227 25.95 -3.51 14.60
CA ARG A 227 25.98 -4.79 15.33
C ARG A 227 25.68 -4.65 16.83
N ILE A 228 25.04 -3.55 17.27
CA ILE A 228 24.73 -3.28 18.70
C ILE A 228 24.04 -4.48 19.38
N HIS A 229 23.17 -5.20 18.67
CA HIS A 229 22.62 -6.44 19.16
C HIS A 229 23.60 -7.60 18.92
N LYS A 230 24.22 -8.09 20.00
CA LYS A 230 25.06 -9.31 19.98
C LYS A 230 24.35 -10.51 19.34
N ASN A 231 23.02 -10.55 19.42
CA ASN A 231 22.18 -11.54 18.76
C ASN A 231 21.38 -10.88 17.64
N PRO A 232 21.63 -11.24 16.36
CA PRO A 232 20.81 -10.75 15.25
C PRO A 232 19.37 -11.24 15.40
N TYR A 233 18.43 -10.47 14.83
CA TYR A 233 17.04 -10.92 14.73
C TYR A 233 16.96 -12.26 13.99
N GLN A 234 16.17 -13.19 14.52
CA GLN A 234 16.00 -14.50 13.89
C GLN A 234 15.12 -14.44 12.64
N HIS A 235 14.31 -13.38 12.51
CA HIS A 235 13.29 -13.20 11.47
C HIS A 235 13.61 -12.07 10.48
N ILE A 236 14.82 -11.49 10.54
CA ILE A 236 15.23 -10.41 9.62
C ILE A 236 16.65 -10.67 9.11
N LYS A 237 16.80 -10.68 7.78
CA LYS A 237 18.10 -10.73 7.11
C LYS A 237 18.83 -9.41 7.34
N GLN A 238 20.12 -9.47 7.71
CA GLN A 238 20.95 -8.28 7.78
C GLN A 238 21.12 -7.64 6.41
N ILE A 239 21.15 -6.31 6.38
CA ILE A 239 21.34 -5.53 5.16
C ILE A 239 22.77 -5.72 4.67
N ASP A 240 22.92 -5.92 3.37
CA ASP A 240 24.21 -5.87 2.71
C ASP A 240 24.63 -4.40 2.50
N PRO A 241 25.72 -3.94 3.15
CA PRO A 241 26.15 -2.55 3.07
C PRO A 241 26.67 -2.15 1.69
N THR A 242 26.96 -3.11 0.81
CA THR A 242 27.49 -2.84 -0.53
C THR A 242 26.39 -2.50 -1.54
N THR A 243 25.15 -2.88 -1.25
CA THR A 243 24.01 -2.73 -2.17
C THR A 243 22.95 -1.74 -1.66
N VAL A 244 22.78 -1.64 -0.33
CA VAL A 244 21.73 -0.82 0.28
C VAL A 244 22.32 0.16 1.28
N CYS A 245 21.75 1.36 1.35
CA CYS A 245 22.12 2.35 2.35
C CYS A 245 21.85 1.80 3.76
N THR A 246 22.86 1.90 4.62
CA THR A 246 22.80 1.40 6.00
C THR A 246 22.61 2.51 7.04
N CYS A 247 22.15 3.70 6.64
CA CYS A 247 21.73 4.73 7.61
C CYS A 247 20.58 4.22 8.48
N MET A 248 20.39 4.77 9.69
CA MET A 248 19.41 4.25 10.65
C MET A 248 17.99 4.20 10.06
N SER A 249 17.59 5.24 9.32
CA SER A 249 16.31 5.30 8.60
C SER A 249 16.12 4.16 7.60
N CYS A 250 17.14 3.82 6.79
CA CYS A 250 17.07 2.71 5.84
C CYS A 250 17.10 1.35 6.55
N VAL A 251 17.82 1.23 7.66
CA VAL A 251 17.83 0.02 8.50
C VAL A 251 16.43 -0.26 9.05
N LEU A 252 15.76 0.76 9.59
CA LEU A 252 14.39 0.63 10.09
C LEU A 252 13.39 0.31 8.97
N ALA A 253 13.51 0.98 7.81
CA ALA A 253 12.69 0.71 6.64
C ALA A 253 12.80 -0.76 6.18
N TRP A 254 14.02 -1.25 6.01
CA TRP A 254 14.31 -2.64 5.65
C TRP A 254 13.70 -3.62 6.66
N ASN A 255 14.00 -3.42 7.95
CA ASN A 255 13.50 -4.29 9.02
C ASN A 255 11.97 -4.38 9.01
N ASN A 256 11.30 -3.24 8.86
CA ASN A 256 9.84 -3.17 8.83
C ASN A 256 9.25 -3.94 7.64
N LEU A 257 9.85 -3.83 6.45
CA LEU A 257 9.39 -4.56 5.26
C LEU A 257 9.65 -6.07 5.38
N CYS A 258 10.80 -6.49 5.93
CA CYS A 258 11.06 -7.90 6.19
C CYS A 258 10.08 -8.48 7.23
N ILE A 259 9.75 -7.71 8.28
CA ILE A 259 8.76 -8.12 9.28
C ILE A 259 7.39 -8.33 8.65
N ILE A 260 6.95 -7.46 7.73
CA ILE A 260 5.67 -7.64 7.01
C ILE A 260 5.65 -9.00 6.32
N LEU A 261 6.71 -9.33 5.58
CA LEU A 261 6.79 -10.54 4.79
C LEU A 261 6.88 -11.80 5.66
N ASP A 262 7.65 -11.76 6.75
CA ASP A 262 7.71 -12.86 7.72
C ASP A 262 6.37 -13.06 8.43
N LEU A 263 5.71 -11.97 8.87
CA LEU A 263 4.37 -12.03 9.46
C LEU A 263 3.36 -12.64 8.47
N ALA A 264 3.42 -12.25 7.19
CA ALA A 264 2.57 -12.81 6.15
C ALA A 264 2.81 -14.31 5.91
N HIS A 265 4.07 -14.75 5.92
CA HIS A 265 4.42 -16.16 5.81
C HIS A 265 3.79 -17.00 6.93
N TRP A 266 3.78 -16.47 8.15
CA TRP A 266 3.25 -17.15 9.34
C TRP A 266 1.74 -16.95 9.57
N GLN A 267 1.08 -16.12 8.76
CA GLN A 267 -0.35 -15.84 8.92
C GLN A 267 -1.24 -17.10 8.93
N PRO A 268 -0.99 -18.14 8.10
CA PRO A 268 -1.76 -19.39 8.17
C PRO A 268 -1.69 -20.06 9.54
N ASN A 269 -0.49 -20.20 10.11
CA ASN A 269 -0.29 -20.78 11.46
C ASN A 269 -0.99 -19.95 12.54
N LEU A 270 -0.89 -18.62 12.41
CA LEU A 270 -1.54 -17.67 13.30
C LEU A 270 -3.08 -17.79 13.23
N ASP A 271 -3.65 -18.06 12.07
CA ASP A 271 -5.09 -18.23 11.89
C ASP A 271 -5.59 -19.62 12.35
N SER A 272 -4.81 -20.67 12.11
CA SER A 272 -5.10 -22.06 12.53
C SER A 272 -4.78 -22.33 14.01
N ARG A 273 -4.04 -21.43 14.67
CA ARG A 273 -3.50 -21.57 16.04
C ARG A 273 -2.44 -22.66 16.17
N GLU A 274 -1.73 -22.93 15.08
CA GLU A 274 -0.54 -23.75 15.14
C GLU A 274 0.61 -22.92 15.74
N PRO A 275 1.35 -23.48 16.72
CA PRO A 275 2.49 -22.79 17.30
C PRO A 275 3.56 -22.56 16.22
N LEU A 276 4.18 -21.37 16.25
CA LEU A 276 5.28 -21.06 15.34
C LEU A 276 6.50 -21.95 15.69
N PRO A 277 7.27 -22.40 14.70
CA PRO A 277 8.48 -23.17 14.96
C PRO A 277 9.47 -22.38 15.82
N ILE A 278 9.86 -22.98 16.95
CA ILE A 278 10.84 -22.38 17.87
C ILE A 278 12.24 -22.68 17.33
N ILE A 279 13.03 -21.63 17.12
CA ILE A 279 14.44 -21.76 16.74
C ILE A 279 15.30 -21.78 18.02
N PRO A 280 16.02 -22.88 18.32
CA PRO A 280 16.92 -22.92 19.46
C PRO A 280 17.99 -21.82 19.37
N ARG A 281 18.38 -21.28 20.54
CA ARG A 281 19.43 -20.25 20.62
C ARG A 281 20.72 -20.75 19.96
N GLY A 282 21.35 -19.89 19.16
CA GLY A 282 22.61 -20.18 18.47
C GLY A 282 22.49 -21.09 17.25
N ARG A 283 21.28 -21.57 16.90
CA ARG A 283 21.04 -22.30 15.65
C ARG A 283 20.41 -21.38 14.62
N ASN A 284 20.72 -21.65 13.35
CA ASN A 284 20.05 -21.03 12.21
C ASN A 284 19.65 -22.14 11.23
N PRO A 285 18.43 -22.69 11.34
CA PRO A 285 18.00 -23.79 10.48
C PRO A 285 17.89 -23.33 9.03
N GLU A 286 18.14 -24.24 8.10
CA GLU A 286 18.19 -23.96 6.65
C GLU A 286 16.90 -23.31 6.15
N TRP A 287 15.73 -23.84 6.54
CA TRP A 287 14.43 -23.27 6.17
C TRP A 287 14.30 -21.79 6.58
N ASN A 288 14.92 -21.38 7.70
CA ASN A 288 14.85 -20.00 8.17
C ASN A 288 15.77 -19.12 7.33
N VAL A 289 16.98 -19.59 7.02
CA VAL A 289 17.91 -18.89 6.12
C VAL A 289 17.26 -18.64 4.76
N GLU A 290 16.64 -19.66 4.18
CA GLU A 290 15.92 -19.56 2.90
C GLU A 290 14.75 -18.57 2.97
N LEU A 291 13.95 -18.62 4.03
CA LEU A 291 12.85 -17.68 4.25
C LEU A 291 13.35 -16.23 4.36
N LEU A 292 14.42 -16.00 5.12
CA LEU A 292 15.03 -14.68 5.28
C LEU A 292 15.58 -14.15 3.96
N GLU A 293 16.23 -15.01 3.19
CA GLU A 293 16.78 -14.67 1.88
C GLU A 293 15.67 -14.33 0.89
N LYS A 294 14.60 -15.14 0.84
CA LYS A 294 13.42 -14.86 0.01
C LYS A 294 12.77 -13.51 0.37
N ASN A 295 12.61 -13.23 1.66
CA ASN A 295 12.05 -11.95 2.11
C ASN A 295 12.95 -10.77 1.70
N ALA A 296 14.27 -10.90 1.89
CA ALA A 296 15.23 -9.89 1.46
C ALA A 296 15.18 -9.63 -0.05
N GLN A 297 15.09 -10.69 -0.88
CA GLN A 297 14.97 -10.56 -2.33
C GLN A 297 13.70 -9.83 -2.77
N ILE A 298 12.57 -10.07 -2.09
CA ILE A 298 11.32 -9.34 -2.35
C ILE A 298 11.47 -7.86 -2.01
N VAL A 299 12.10 -7.53 -0.87
CA VAL A 299 12.37 -6.14 -0.48
C VAL A 299 13.31 -5.47 -1.48
N MET A 300 14.40 -6.14 -1.87
CA MET A 300 15.31 -5.65 -2.90
C MET A 300 14.59 -5.37 -4.22
N LYS A 301 13.73 -6.29 -4.67
CA LYS A 301 12.90 -6.08 -5.87
C LYS A 301 11.99 -4.86 -5.72
N ALA A 302 11.38 -4.67 -4.56
CA ALA A 302 10.52 -3.51 -4.28
C ALA A 302 11.26 -2.16 -4.30
N MET A 303 12.57 -2.13 -4.08
CA MET A 303 13.38 -0.91 -4.21
C MET A 303 13.54 -0.44 -5.67
N TYR A 304 13.35 -1.35 -6.65
CA TYR A 304 13.46 -1.06 -8.07
C TYR A 304 12.11 -1.09 -8.82
N SER A 305 11.15 -1.87 -8.30
CA SER A 305 9.82 -2.07 -8.89
C SER A 305 8.74 -1.52 -7.94
N PRO A 306 8.13 -0.36 -8.26
CA PRO A 306 7.02 0.19 -7.49
C PRO A 306 5.83 -0.77 -7.39
N LEU A 307 5.60 -1.61 -8.41
CA LEU A 307 4.54 -2.62 -8.36
C LEU A 307 4.85 -3.70 -7.32
N ALA A 308 6.12 -4.11 -7.20
CA ALA A 308 6.54 -5.04 -6.16
C ALA A 308 6.38 -4.41 -4.75
N TYR A 309 6.68 -3.12 -4.59
CA TYR A 309 6.39 -2.41 -3.34
C TYR A 309 4.89 -2.35 -3.03
N GLY A 310 4.06 -1.99 -4.01
CA GLY A 310 2.60 -2.02 -3.86
C GLY A 310 2.09 -3.41 -3.46
N ARG A 311 2.70 -4.49 -3.97
CA ARG A 311 2.38 -5.87 -3.58
C ARG A 311 2.73 -6.16 -2.11
N ILE A 312 3.85 -5.65 -1.59
CA ILE A 312 4.16 -5.76 -0.15
C ILE A 312 3.06 -5.07 0.69
N LEU A 313 2.62 -3.88 0.29
CA LEU A 313 1.55 -3.15 0.99
C LEU A 313 0.22 -3.91 0.94
N GLN A 314 -0.14 -4.49 -0.21
CA GLN A 314 -1.32 -5.35 -0.34
C GLN A 314 -1.26 -6.55 0.62
N VAL A 315 -0.11 -7.23 0.68
CA VAL A 315 0.11 -8.36 1.59
C VAL A 315 -0.06 -7.90 3.05
N HIS A 316 0.53 -6.77 3.41
CA HIS A 316 0.44 -6.25 4.76
C HIS A 316 -0.98 -5.87 5.18
N LEU A 317 -1.73 -5.23 4.27
CA LEU A 317 -3.13 -4.91 4.50
C LEU A 317 -3.94 -6.18 4.76
N ASN A 318 -3.72 -7.22 3.96
CA ASN A 318 -4.39 -8.52 4.14
C ASN A 318 -4.09 -9.11 5.52
N VAL A 319 -2.81 -9.15 5.92
CA VAL A 319 -2.37 -9.64 7.22
C VAL A 319 -2.99 -8.85 8.37
N THR A 320 -2.98 -7.52 8.28
CA THR A 320 -3.56 -6.64 9.30
C THR A 320 -5.07 -6.87 9.44
N THR A 321 -5.79 -6.88 8.32
CA THR A 321 -7.24 -7.13 8.28
C THR A 321 -7.58 -8.51 8.86
N ARG A 322 -6.88 -9.57 8.44
CA ARG A 322 -7.09 -10.93 8.98
C ARG A 322 -6.85 -11.00 10.48
N THR A 323 -5.79 -10.33 10.96
CA THR A 323 -5.44 -10.30 12.37
C THR A 323 -6.51 -9.59 13.20
N ILE A 324 -7.01 -8.44 12.76
CA ILE A 324 -8.09 -7.70 13.45
C ILE A 324 -9.37 -8.55 13.52
N LEU A 325 -9.77 -9.16 12.39
CA LEU A 325 -10.95 -10.02 12.33
C LEU A 325 -10.80 -11.25 13.23
N ARG A 326 -9.62 -11.86 13.24
CA ARG A 326 -9.28 -13.00 14.10
C ARG A 326 -9.38 -12.63 15.59
N SER A 327 -8.77 -11.51 15.99
CA SER A 327 -8.78 -11.04 17.39
C SER A 327 -10.20 -10.80 17.91
N GLU A 328 -11.10 -10.27 17.07
CA GLU A 328 -12.50 -10.11 17.44
C GLU A 328 -13.21 -11.46 17.65
N ARG A 329 -13.06 -12.41 16.70
CA ARG A 329 -13.65 -13.75 16.82
C ARG A 329 -13.25 -14.41 18.14
N TYR A 330 -12.02 -14.19 18.58
CA TYR A 330 -11.49 -14.75 19.82
C TYR A 330 -12.03 -14.06 21.07
N ARG A 331 -12.13 -12.72 21.08
CA ARG A 331 -12.80 -11.98 22.17
C ARG A 331 -14.23 -12.48 22.39
N ARG A 332 -15.01 -12.62 21.31
CA ARG A 332 -16.40 -13.12 21.37
C ARG A 332 -16.52 -14.57 21.88
N LYS A 333 -15.51 -15.42 21.66
CA LYS A 333 -15.51 -16.81 22.15
C LYS A 333 -15.23 -16.89 23.66
N GLY A 334 -14.30 -16.07 24.16
CA GLY A 334 -13.96 -16.02 25.60
C GLY A 334 -15.08 -15.46 26.47
N ASP A 335 -15.83 -14.48 25.97
CA ASP A 335 -16.97 -13.92 26.70
C ASP A 335 -18.11 -14.94 26.89
N LYS A 336 -18.35 -15.81 25.90
CA LYS A 336 -19.39 -16.85 25.98
C LYS A 336 -19.08 -17.92 27.03
N THR A 337 -17.81 -18.25 27.25
CA THR A 337 -17.42 -19.30 28.21
C THR A 337 -17.50 -18.87 29.67
N ASN A 338 -17.32 -17.57 29.97
CA ASN A 338 -17.39 -17.05 31.35
C ASN A 338 -18.81 -16.84 31.87
N THR A 339 -19.82 -16.77 31.00
CA THR A 339 -21.24 -16.63 31.40
C THR A 339 -21.92 -17.93 31.82
N HIS A 340 -21.27 -19.09 31.72
CA HIS A 340 -21.87 -20.39 32.05
C HIS A 340 -21.43 -20.98 33.40
N THR A 341 -20.61 -20.28 34.21
CA THR A 341 -20.05 -20.81 35.47
C THR A 341 -20.49 -20.09 36.74
N SER A 342 -21.53 -19.25 36.67
CA SER A 342 -22.19 -18.67 37.86
C SER A 342 -23.64 -19.15 37.96
N THR A 343 -23.84 -20.46 38.10
CA THR A 343 -25.05 -21.03 38.72
C THR A 343 -24.69 -21.45 40.13
N SER A 344 -24.56 -20.47 41.02
CA SER A 344 -24.76 -20.68 42.45
C SER A 344 -26.26 -20.73 42.70
N VAL A 345 -26.68 -21.89 43.16
CA VAL A 345 -27.94 -22.21 43.85
C VAL A 345 -28.40 -21.03 44.73
N ASP A 346 -29.58 -20.48 44.48
CA ASP A 346 -30.68 -20.55 45.45
C ASP A 346 -32.01 -19.95 44.96
N THR A 347 -33.05 -20.73 45.22
CA THR A 347 -34.43 -20.37 45.54
C THR A 347 -35.36 -19.69 44.52
N LYS A 348 -36.49 -20.38 44.32
CA LYS A 348 -37.73 -19.95 43.67
C LYS A 348 -38.21 -18.59 44.21
N ASP A 349 -38.52 -17.67 43.31
CA ASP A 349 -39.89 -17.14 43.22
C ASP A 349 -40.14 -16.31 41.95
N ARG A 350 -41.43 -16.13 41.74
CA ARG A 350 -42.21 -15.87 40.53
C ARG A 350 -42.07 -14.45 39.95
N THR A 351 -42.55 -14.35 38.69
CA THR A 351 -43.27 -13.21 38.06
C THR A 351 -42.49 -12.16 37.24
N THR A 352 -42.65 -12.28 35.91
CA THR A 352 -42.89 -11.22 34.91
C THR A 352 -42.20 -9.86 35.09
N SER A 353 -41.14 -9.64 34.32
CA SER A 353 -40.94 -8.37 33.61
C SER A 353 -40.00 -8.60 32.42
N ALA A 354 -40.57 -8.49 31.23
CA ALA A 354 -39.83 -8.33 29.99
C ALA A 354 -39.14 -6.96 30.04
N GLN A 355 -37.92 -6.92 30.58
CA GLN A 355 -37.08 -5.73 30.58
C GLN A 355 -35.70 -6.14 30.04
N GLN A 356 -35.49 -5.74 28.79
CA GLN A 356 -34.21 -5.33 28.21
C GLN A 356 -33.00 -6.11 28.73
N GLN A 357 -32.68 -7.22 28.05
CA GLN A 357 -31.30 -7.70 27.98
C GLN A 357 -30.45 -6.57 27.39
N GLN A 358 -29.88 -5.75 28.27
CA GLN A 358 -28.81 -4.81 27.95
C GLN A 358 -27.64 -5.66 27.44
N GLN A 359 -27.57 -5.83 26.14
CA GLN A 359 -26.39 -6.38 25.48
C GLN A 359 -25.23 -5.47 25.86
N LYS A 360 -24.31 -5.99 26.68
CA LYS A 360 -23.05 -5.31 27.00
C LYS A 360 -22.46 -4.77 25.69
N PRO A 361 -22.15 -3.47 25.59
CA PRO A 361 -21.68 -2.90 24.33
C PRO A 361 -20.43 -3.66 23.89
N GLN A 362 -20.51 -4.31 22.74
CA GLN A 362 -19.40 -5.07 22.19
C GLN A 362 -18.25 -4.10 21.94
N LYS A 363 -17.07 -4.37 22.52
CA LYS A 363 -15.88 -3.54 22.27
C LYS A 363 -15.61 -3.53 20.76
N PRO A 364 -15.53 -2.36 20.11
CA PRO A 364 -15.33 -2.30 18.66
C PRO A 364 -14.02 -3.00 18.25
N ARG A 365 -13.98 -3.40 16.98
CA ARG A 365 -12.73 -3.87 16.35
C ARG A 365 -11.71 -2.74 16.37
N LEU A 366 -10.43 -3.10 16.29
CA LEU A 366 -9.36 -2.12 16.13
C LEU A 366 -9.66 -1.27 14.89
N TYR A 367 -9.50 0.06 15.02
CA TYR A 367 -9.83 1.04 13.97
C TYR A 367 -11.29 0.98 13.48
N HIS A 368 -12.21 0.39 14.24
CA HIS A 368 -13.62 0.25 13.86
C HIS A 368 -13.84 -0.47 12.50
N LEU A 369 -12.92 -1.35 12.12
CA LEU A 369 -12.96 -2.07 10.84
C LEU A 369 -14.30 -2.81 10.64
N THR A 370 -15.00 -2.52 9.54
CA THR A 370 -16.21 -3.26 9.14
C THR A 370 -15.89 -4.44 8.22
N ASP A 371 -16.85 -5.36 8.03
CA ASP A 371 -16.67 -6.49 7.10
C ASP A 371 -16.66 -6.02 5.63
N GLU A 372 -17.38 -4.93 5.31
CA GLU A 372 -17.39 -4.31 3.98
C GLU A 372 -16.03 -3.69 3.65
N GLU A 373 -15.42 -2.98 4.60
CA GLU A 373 -14.08 -2.39 4.44
C GLU A 373 -13.00 -3.46 4.30
N ALA A 374 -13.11 -4.53 5.09
CA ALA A 374 -12.22 -5.68 4.96
C ALA A 374 -12.30 -6.31 3.56
N ALA A 375 -13.48 -6.34 2.95
CA ALA A 375 -13.70 -6.85 1.59
C ALA A 375 -13.25 -5.85 0.50
N ALA A 376 -13.42 -4.54 0.73
CA ALA A 376 -12.97 -3.49 -0.18
C ALA A 376 -11.44 -3.52 -0.36
N GLY A 377 -10.72 -3.94 0.68
CA GLY A 377 -9.27 -4.11 0.64
C GLY A 377 -8.53 -2.79 0.48
N THR A 378 -9.06 -1.70 1.03
CA THR A 378 -8.41 -0.40 1.16
C THR A 378 -7.97 -0.18 2.60
N ASP A 379 -7.02 0.73 2.81
CA ASP A 379 -6.48 1.03 4.13
C ASP A 379 -7.11 2.25 4.82
N GLU A 380 -8.21 2.78 4.28
CA GLU A 380 -8.93 3.96 4.79
C GLU A 380 -9.35 3.81 6.27
N PHE A 381 -9.70 2.59 6.69
CA PHE A 381 -10.06 2.34 8.09
C PHE A 381 -8.91 2.66 9.05
N LEU A 382 -7.65 2.56 8.62
CA LEU A 382 -6.47 2.87 9.44
C LEU A 382 -6.33 4.36 9.77
N GLU A 383 -7.10 5.24 9.14
CA GLU A 383 -7.15 6.68 9.45
C GLU A 383 -7.86 6.98 10.76
N ARG A 384 -8.73 6.07 11.19
CA ARG A 384 -9.51 6.23 12.41
C ARG A 384 -8.60 6.17 13.64
N SER A 385 -9.11 6.66 14.76
CA SER A 385 -8.39 6.61 16.03
C SER A 385 -7.94 5.19 16.36
N GLY A 386 -6.68 5.05 16.76
CA GLY A 386 -6.12 3.75 17.12
C GLY A 386 -5.03 3.86 18.19
N PRO A 387 -4.58 2.72 18.73
CA PRO A 387 -3.49 2.72 19.68
C PRO A 387 -2.19 3.17 18.99
N PRO A 388 -1.27 3.81 19.73
CA PRO A 388 0.06 4.07 19.22
C PRO A 388 0.77 2.75 18.90
N SER A 389 1.20 2.59 17.65
CA SER A 389 1.93 1.41 17.16
C SER A 389 3.43 1.71 17.14
N TYR A 390 4.06 1.80 18.31
CA TYR A 390 5.52 2.00 18.40
C TYR A 390 6.33 0.75 18.48
N GLN A 391 5.73 -0.33 18.95
CA GLN A 391 6.51 -1.41 19.51
C GLN A 391 7.20 -2.17 18.38
N PRO A 392 8.54 -2.09 18.26
CA PRO A 392 9.23 -2.82 17.23
C PRO A 392 9.05 -4.32 17.48
N ILE A 393 8.89 -5.09 16.41
CA ILE A 393 8.74 -6.53 16.52
C ILE A 393 10.13 -7.17 16.51
N TYR A 394 10.65 -7.38 17.71
CA TYR A 394 12.00 -7.92 17.91
C TYR A 394 12.08 -9.46 17.81
N MET A 395 10.96 -10.17 17.98
CA MET A 395 10.89 -11.64 17.94
C MET A 395 9.53 -12.09 17.38
N ARG A 396 9.49 -13.29 16.79
CA ARG A 396 8.24 -13.89 16.26
C ARG A 396 7.17 -14.11 17.33
N ASP A 397 7.55 -14.28 18.59
CA ASP A 397 6.60 -14.40 19.70
C ASP A 397 5.68 -13.17 19.81
N ASN A 398 6.15 -11.99 19.40
CA ASN A 398 5.35 -10.78 19.40
C ASN A 398 4.18 -10.87 18.41
N TYR A 399 4.24 -11.72 17.37
CA TYR A 399 3.17 -11.88 16.38
C TYR A 399 1.83 -12.33 16.98
N TYR A 400 1.85 -13.00 18.14
CA TYR A 400 0.65 -13.38 18.87
C TYR A 400 -0.04 -12.19 19.54
N SER A 401 0.71 -11.15 19.89
CA SER A 401 0.23 -9.99 20.66
C SER A 401 -0.14 -8.79 19.80
N VAL A 402 0.42 -8.70 18.59
CA VAL A 402 0.22 -7.56 17.69
C VAL A 402 -1.10 -7.71 16.94
N GLU A 403 -2.04 -6.79 17.19
CA GLU A 403 -3.29 -6.73 16.41
C GLU A 403 -3.12 -6.02 15.06
N ALA A 404 -2.26 -5.00 15.01
CA ALA A 404 -1.88 -4.31 13.79
C ALA A 404 -0.46 -3.74 13.93
N PHE A 405 0.39 -3.99 12.93
CA PHE A 405 1.73 -3.43 12.87
C PHE A 405 1.74 -2.25 11.89
N VAL A 406 1.72 -1.02 12.40
CA VAL A 406 1.72 0.18 11.54
C VAL A 406 2.71 1.19 12.15
N PRO A 407 4.03 0.98 11.94
CA PRO A 407 5.09 1.78 12.54
C PRO A 407 5.06 3.21 11.97
N SER A 408 5.89 4.09 12.54
CA SER A 408 6.10 5.45 12.02
C SER A 408 4.90 6.40 12.16
N ARG A 409 3.91 6.09 13.02
CA ARG A 409 2.81 7.01 13.34
C ARG A 409 2.34 7.00 14.80
N LYS A 410 1.73 8.10 15.25
CA LYS A 410 1.09 8.30 16.56
C LYS A 410 -0.33 8.76 16.38
N TRP A 411 -1.26 8.23 17.18
CA TRP A 411 -2.52 8.93 17.39
C TRP A 411 -2.30 10.01 18.45
N ASP A 412 -2.39 11.27 18.04
CA ASP A 412 -2.44 12.39 18.97
C ASP A 412 -3.89 12.55 19.46
N ARG A 413 -4.10 12.39 20.77
CA ARG A 413 -5.44 12.51 21.38
C ARG A 413 -5.88 13.96 21.53
N ASP A 414 -4.95 14.89 21.65
CA ASP A 414 -5.27 16.30 21.84
C ASP A 414 -5.63 16.93 20.49
N GLU A 415 -4.88 16.59 19.44
CA GLU A 415 -5.11 17.08 18.09
C GLU A 415 -6.08 16.21 17.27
N GLN A 416 -6.49 15.04 17.80
CA GLN A 416 -7.36 14.06 17.12
C GLN A 416 -6.90 13.71 15.70
N ARG A 417 -5.58 13.57 15.52
CA ARG A 417 -4.97 13.26 14.20
C ARG A 417 -3.80 12.30 14.33
N TRP A 418 -3.51 11.61 13.21
CA TRP A 418 -2.28 10.86 13.08
C TRP A 418 -1.08 11.79 12.86
N GLN A 419 -0.09 11.72 13.75
CA GLN A 419 1.23 12.31 13.54
C GLN A 419 2.17 11.24 12.97
N TYR A 420 2.79 11.53 11.84
CA TYR A 420 3.77 10.65 11.23
C TYR A 420 5.17 11.10 11.63
N TYR A 421 6.02 10.15 12.01
CA TYR A 421 7.40 10.43 12.43
C TYR A 421 8.23 10.78 11.21
N SER A 422 8.25 12.07 10.88
CA SER A 422 9.03 12.70 9.82
C SER A 422 8.71 12.20 8.41
N LYS A 423 8.28 13.12 7.53
CA LYS A 423 8.01 12.79 6.14
C LYS A 423 9.31 12.44 5.41
N TRP A 424 9.37 11.23 4.83
CA TRP A 424 10.42 10.84 3.90
C TRP A 424 10.55 11.88 2.77
N PRO A 425 11.76 12.22 2.28
CA PRO A 425 13.08 11.63 2.55
C PRO A 425 13.89 12.26 3.69
N ARG A 426 13.34 13.25 4.42
CA ARG A 426 14.12 14.03 5.41
C ARG A 426 14.86 13.21 6.48
N PRO A 427 14.29 12.13 7.07
CA PRO A 427 15.02 11.30 8.03
C PRO A 427 16.31 10.71 7.46
N HIS A 428 16.25 10.23 6.22
CA HIS A 428 17.41 9.69 5.52
C HIS A 428 18.49 10.76 5.34
N GLU A 429 18.11 11.95 4.87
CA GLU A 429 19.06 13.07 4.68
C GLU A 429 19.73 13.49 6.00
N ASN A 430 18.95 13.59 7.09
CA ASN A 430 19.47 13.92 8.41
C ASN A 430 20.42 12.84 8.94
N ASP A 431 20.09 11.57 8.74
CA ASP A 431 20.95 10.46 9.16
C ASP A 431 22.25 10.44 8.36
N LEU A 432 22.20 10.71 7.05
CA LEU A 432 23.41 10.82 6.22
C LEU A 432 24.30 11.97 6.69
N ALA A 433 23.73 13.15 6.94
CA ALA A 433 24.48 14.31 7.44
C ALA A 433 25.14 14.01 8.79
N TRP A 434 24.42 13.33 9.69
CA TRP A 434 24.95 12.89 10.98
C TRP A 434 26.09 11.87 10.84
N LEU A 435 25.98 10.95 9.89
CA LEU A 435 27.01 9.95 9.60
C LEU A 435 28.28 10.60 9.04
N VAL A 436 28.14 11.47 8.06
CA VAL A 436 29.26 12.22 7.46
C VAL A 436 30.02 12.99 8.52
N ALA A 437 29.32 13.65 9.44
CA ALA A 437 29.95 14.43 10.50
C ALA A 437 30.75 13.61 11.52
N ARG A 438 30.57 12.28 11.59
CA ARG A 438 31.11 11.45 12.70
C ARG A 438 31.94 10.24 12.25
N PHE A 439 31.67 9.71 11.07
CA PHE A 439 32.23 8.43 10.62
C PHE A 439 32.96 8.55 9.28
N THR A 440 33.09 9.75 8.72
CA THR A 440 33.95 9.95 7.55
C THR A 440 35.39 9.66 7.97
N PRO A 441 36.08 8.70 7.30
CA PRO A 441 37.47 8.42 7.61
C PRO A 441 38.31 9.67 7.41
N THR A 442 39.04 10.09 8.43
CA THR A 442 40.06 11.13 8.28
C THR A 442 41.20 10.54 7.44
N THR A 443 41.34 10.99 6.20
CA THR A 443 42.44 10.61 5.30
C THR A 443 43.78 11.09 5.79
#